data_AF-A0A353DGS6-F1
#
_entry.id   AF-A0A353DGS6-F1
#
_cell.length_a   1.000
_cell.length_b   1.000
_cell.length_c   1.000
_cell.angle_alpha   90.00
_cell.angle_beta   90.00
_cell.angle_gamma   90.00
#
_symmetry.space_group_name_H-M   'P 1'
#
loop_
_entity.id
_entity.type
_entity.pdbx_description
1 polymer ?
#
loop_
_entity_poly.entity_id
_entity_poly.type
_entity_poly.pdbx_seq_one_letter_code
_entity_poly.pdbx_strand_id
1 'polypeptide(L)'
;LFAGPGIKPGEACREPASLLDIYPTLVKLCGLPANSHLEGVSLLPQLDDAAAARKIPAITSSYFGNHSIRSRDWRLISYEDGAKELYDHRTDPDEFHNLANDPAHRDTLRGLSKWLPKKAAPEFKAKSERSRVRKK
;
A
#
# COMPACT_ATOMS: atom_id res chain seq x y z
N LEU A 1 5.33 -12.20 -9.31
CA LEU A 1 6.32 -13.29 -9.24
C LEU A 1 7.71 -12.68 -9.43
N PHE A 2 8.63 -12.89 -8.50
CA PHE A 2 10.06 -12.63 -8.69
C PHE A 2 10.75 -13.98 -8.85
N ALA A 3 11.60 -14.12 -9.87
CA ALA A 3 12.36 -15.33 -10.14
C ALA A 3 13.68 -14.95 -10.81
N GLY A 4 14.76 -15.63 -10.44
CA GLY A 4 16.09 -15.36 -10.98
C GLY A 4 17.20 -16.00 -10.13
N PRO A 5 18.46 -15.87 -10.57
CA PRO A 5 19.62 -16.37 -9.82
C PRO A 5 19.66 -15.80 -8.39
N GLY A 6 19.84 -16.66 -7.39
CA GLY A 6 19.93 -16.27 -5.99
C GLY A 6 18.59 -16.00 -5.29
N ILE A 7 17.45 -16.00 -6.00
CA ILE A 7 16.12 -15.88 -5.40
C ILE A 7 15.61 -17.29 -5.06
N LYS A 8 15.28 -17.53 -3.79
CA LYS A 8 14.77 -18.83 -3.34
C LYS A 8 13.39 -19.09 -3.97
N PRO A 9 13.17 -20.25 -4.60
CA PRO A 9 11.85 -20.62 -5.08
C PRO A 9 10.93 -21.01 -3.91
N GLY A 10 9.62 -20.83 -4.09
CA GLY A 10 8.61 -21.65 -3.40
C GLY A 10 7.99 -21.10 -2.12
N GLU A 11 8.22 -19.85 -1.73
CA GLU A 11 7.56 -19.28 -0.54
C GLU A 11 6.61 -18.13 -0.88
N ALA A 12 5.37 -18.24 -0.44
CA ALA A 12 4.37 -17.19 -0.55
C ALA A 12 4.60 -16.17 0.58
N CYS A 13 4.98 -14.94 0.21
CA CYS A 13 5.06 -13.83 1.15
C CYS A 13 3.68 -13.22 1.37
N ARG A 14 3.29 -13.03 2.64
CA ARG A 14 2.02 -12.39 3.03
C ARG A 14 2.13 -10.87 3.20
N GLU A 15 3.34 -10.32 3.16
CA GLU A 15 3.53 -8.87 3.18
C GLU A 15 2.99 -8.24 1.89
N PRO A 16 2.38 -7.05 1.97
CA PRO A 16 1.96 -6.33 0.78
C PRO A 16 3.18 -5.81 0.01
N ALA A 17 3.05 -5.76 -1.31
CA ALA A 17 4.01 -5.14 -2.21
C ALA A 17 3.34 -4.00 -2.98
N SER A 18 4.11 -2.97 -3.30
CA SER A 18 3.74 -1.86 -4.17
C SER A 18 4.50 -1.97 -5.50
N LEU A 19 3.91 -1.44 -6.58
CA LEU A 19 4.59 -1.34 -7.87
C LEU A 19 5.89 -0.50 -7.76
N LEU A 20 5.90 0.49 -6.86
CA LEU A 20 7.06 1.35 -6.63
C LEU A 20 8.24 0.60 -6.00
N ASP A 21 8.02 -0.57 -5.41
CA ASP A 21 9.06 -1.37 -4.77
C ASP A 21 9.93 -2.13 -5.78
N ILE A 22 9.45 -2.30 -7.01
CA ILE A 22 10.17 -3.06 -8.05
C ILE A 22 11.51 -2.38 -8.36
N TYR A 23 11.50 -1.07 -8.62
CA TYR A 23 12.70 -0.35 -8.99
C TYR A 23 13.81 -0.39 -7.91
N PRO A 24 13.58 -0.03 -6.64
CA PRO A 24 14.61 -0.13 -5.60
C PRO A 24 15.05 -1.57 -5.33
N THR A 25 14.20 -2.58 -5.61
CA THR A 25 14.59 -3.98 -5.54
C THR A 25 15.60 -4.35 -6.64
N LEU A 26 15.34 -3.94 -7.89
CA LEU A 26 16.24 -4.16 -9.01
C LEU A 26 17.58 -3.42 -8.84
N VAL A 27 17.55 -2.18 -8.35
CA VAL A 27 18.78 -1.41 -8.04
C VAL A 27 19.71 -2.21 -7.13
N LYS A 28 19.17 -2.80 -6.06
CA LYS A 28 19.98 -3.60 -5.13
C LYS A 28 20.43 -4.93 -5.73
N LEU A 29 19.54 -5.66 -6.41
CA LEU A 29 19.88 -6.94 -7.06
C LEU A 29 20.99 -6.78 -8.11
N CYS A 30 21.00 -5.66 -8.82
CA CYS A 30 22.01 -5.35 -9.84
C CYS A 30 23.27 -4.68 -9.29
N GLY A 31 23.36 -4.42 -7.98
CA GLY A 31 24.50 -3.70 -7.39
C GLY A 31 24.68 -2.26 -7.90
N LEU A 32 23.58 -1.61 -8.29
CA LEU A 32 23.60 -0.25 -8.83
C LEU A 32 23.66 0.81 -7.71
N PRO A 33 24.10 2.04 -8.02
CA PRO A 33 24.09 3.14 -7.06
C PRO A 33 22.69 3.40 -6.50
N ALA A 34 22.62 3.70 -5.20
CA ALA A 34 21.36 4.02 -4.54
C ALA A 34 20.75 5.30 -5.13
N ASN A 35 19.43 5.29 -5.33
CA ASN A 35 18.66 6.47 -5.74
C ASN A 35 17.78 6.94 -4.58
N SER A 36 18.09 8.10 -4.01
CA SER A 36 17.41 8.69 -2.86
C SER A 36 16.04 9.29 -3.18
N HIS A 37 15.66 9.40 -4.46
CA HIS A 37 14.36 9.94 -4.88
C HIS A 37 13.28 8.86 -4.96
N LEU A 38 13.59 7.61 -4.64
CA LEU A 38 12.63 6.52 -4.69
C LEU A 38 11.75 6.50 -3.44
N GLU A 39 10.44 6.45 -3.66
CA GLU A 39 9.45 6.33 -2.59
C GLU A 39 9.14 4.87 -2.22
N GLY A 40 9.42 3.94 -3.12
CA GLY A 40 9.30 2.50 -2.86
C GLY A 40 10.43 1.97 -1.97
N VAL A 41 10.23 0.78 -1.42
CA VAL A 41 11.25 0.08 -0.63
C VAL A 41 11.65 -1.22 -1.30
N SER A 42 12.90 -1.63 -1.13
CA SER A 42 13.35 -2.91 -1.67
C SER A 42 12.67 -4.09 -0.97
N LEU A 43 12.21 -5.06 -1.76
CA LEU A 43 11.63 -6.32 -1.32
C LEU A 43 12.67 -7.39 -1.00
N LEU A 44 13.97 -7.08 -1.08
CA LEU A 44 15.03 -8.05 -0.80
C LEU A 44 14.86 -8.78 0.54
N PRO A 45 14.52 -8.13 1.67
CA PRO A 45 14.29 -8.84 2.91
C PRO A 45 13.22 -9.94 2.78
N GLN A 46 12.15 -9.67 2.04
CA GLN A 46 11.06 -10.62 1.78
C GLN A 46 11.42 -11.70 0.75
N LEU A 47 12.38 -11.42 -0.16
CA LEU A 47 12.90 -12.38 -1.11
C LEU A 47 13.90 -13.35 -0.46
N ASP A 48 14.63 -12.89 0.58
CA ASP A 48 15.56 -13.70 1.36
C ASP A 48 14.84 -14.57 2.39
N ASP A 49 13.80 -14.03 3.02
CA ASP A 49 12.92 -14.65 4.02
C ASP A 49 11.47 -14.18 3.83
N ALA A 50 10.57 -15.08 3.39
CA ALA A 50 9.18 -14.73 3.14
C ALA A 50 8.39 -14.33 4.41
N ALA A 51 8.91 -14.63 5.60
CA ALA A 51 8.31 -14.20 6.88
C ALA A 51 8.77 -12.80 7.31
N ALA A 52 9.82 -12.24 6.66
CA ALA A 52 10.40 -10.96 7.02
C ALA A 52 9.37 -9.83 6.94
N ALA A 53 9.17 -9.14 8.06
CA ALA A 53 8.19 -8.06 8.16
C ALA A 53 8.56 -6.87 7.27
N ARG A 54 7.55 -6.29 6.62
CA ARG A 54 7.69 -5.02 5.92
C ARG A 54 7.58 -3.87 6.92
N LYS A 55 8.50 -2.91 6.86
CA LYS A 55 8.54 -1.79 7.83
C LYS A 55 7.51 -0.69 7.57
N ILE A 56 7.12 -0.51 6.32
CA ILE A 56 6.22 0.56 5.84
C ILE A 56 5.08 -0.13 5.11
N PRO A 57 3.79 0.20 5.32
CA PRO A 57 2.70 -0.39 4.55
C PRO A 57 2.82 -0.07 3.05
N ALA A 58 2.14 -0.84 2.20
CA ALA A 58 1.94 -0.44 0.82
C ALA A 58 0.89 0.69 0.78
N ILE A 59 1.24 1.80 0.11
CA ILE A 59 0.40 2.99 0.00
C ILE A 59 0.01 3.15 -1.46
N THR A 60 -1.29 3.30 -1.71
CA THR A 60 -1.83 3.59 -3.04
C THR A 60 -2.68 4.83 -2.97
N SER A 61 -2.43 5.78 -3.86
CA SER A 61 -3.24 6.99 -4.00
C SER A 61 -4.07 6.89 -5.27
N SER A 62 -5.35 7.23 -5.19
CA SER A 62 -6.26 7.23 -6.34
C SER A 62 -7.06 8.53 -6.32
N TYR A 63 -6.89 9.36 -7.35
CA TYR A 63 -7.46 10.72 -7.39
C TYR A 63 -7.00 11.60 -6.23
N PHE A 64 -7.35 12.89 -6.27
CA PHE A 64 -7.00 13.79 -5.18
C PHE A 64 -7.64 13.34 -3.86
N GLY A 65 -6.84 13.30 -2.79
CA GLY A 65 -7.31 13.05 -1.42
C GLY A 65 -7.75 11.63 -1.07
N ASN A 66 -7.73 10.66 -2.00
CA ASN A 66 -8.07 9.27 -1.66
C ASN A 66 -6.85 8.36 -1.61
N HIS A 67 -6.74 7.61 -0.52
CA HIS A 67 -5.59 6.79 -0.20
C HIS A 67 -6.01 5.44 0.37
N SER A 68 -5.26 4.41 0.03
CA SER A 68 -5.34 3.07 0.62
C SER A 68 -4.00 2.73 1.27
N ILE A 69 -4.05 2.37 2.55
CA ILE A 69 -2.92 1.92 3.35
C ILE A 69 -3.11 0.43 3.63
N ARG A 70 -2.23 -0.41 3.05
CA ARG A 70 -2.28 -1.86 3.19
C ARG A 70 -1.08 -2.35 3.99
N SER A 71 -1.36 -2.98 5.12
CA SER A 71 -0.39 -3.76 5.91
C SER A 71 -0.61 -5.26 5.67
N ARG A 72 0.14 -6.12 6.36
CA ARG A 72 -0.06 -7.58 6.33
C ARG A 72 -1.51 -7.98 6.61
N ASP A 73 -2.06 -7.47 7.70
CA ASP A 73 -3.38 -7.91 8.19
C ASP A 73 -4.47 -6.87 7.94
N TRP A 74 -4.15 -5.58 7.88
CA TRP A 74 -5.15 -4.52 7.83
C TRP A 74 -5.10 -3.70 6.55
N ARG A 75 -6.28 -3.24 6.09
CA ARG A 75 -6.40 -2.21 5.07
C ARG A 75 -7.21 -1.03 5.62
N LEU A 76 -6.69 0.17 5.43
CA LEU A 76 -7.40 1.43 5.66
C LEU A 76 -7.59 2.12 4.31
N ILE A 77 -8.81 2.51 3.98
CA ILE A 77 -9.13 3.40 2.86
C ILE A 77 -9.61 4.73 3.45
N SER A 78 -9.03 5.83 3.00
CA SER A 78 -9.43 7.18 3.38
C SER A 78 -9.83 7.93 2.13
N TYR A 79 -10.97 8.60 2.18
CA TYR A 79 -11.50 9.41 1.09
C TYR A 79 -11.28 10.89 1.36
N GLU A 80 -11.37 11.68 0.29
CA GLU A 80 -11.24 13.14 0.35
C GLU A 80 -12.29 13.79 1.27
N ASP A 81 -13.52 13.29 1.25
CA ASP A 81 -14.64 13.77 2.06
C ASP A 81 -14.52 13.43 3.56
N GLY A 82 -13.45 12.74 3.95
CA GLY A 82 -13.16 12.33 5.32
C GLY A 82 -13.73 10.97 5.71
N ALA A 83 -14.53 10.33 4.85
CA ALA A 83 -14.99 8.96 5.06
C ALA A 83 -13.80 7.99 5.14
N LYS A 84 -13.96 6.94 5.93
CA LYS A 84 -12.94 5.91 6.13
C LYS A 84 -13.55 4.52 6.11
N GLU A 85 -12.78 3.59 5.59
CA GLU A 85 -13.04 2.16 5.67
C GLU A 85 -11.85 1.45 6.29
N LEU A 86 -12.11 0.51 7.20
CA LEU A 86 -11.09 -0.29 7.86
C LEU A 86 -11.48 -1.76 7.80
N TYR A 87 -10.57 -2.59 7.28
CA TYR A 87 -10.80 -4.02 7.09
C TYR A 87 -9.70 -4.86 7.72
N ASP A 88 -10.09 -5.93 8.41
CA ASP A 88 -9.21 -6.97 8.95
C ASP A 88 -9.18 -8.17 8.00
N HIS A 89 -8.14 -8.30 7.20
CA HIS A 89 -8.01 -9.38 6.21
C HIS A 89 -7.71 -10.74 6.81
N ARG A 90 -7.53 -10.86 8.13
CA ARG A 90 -7.43 -12.17 8.80
C ARG A 90 -8.80 -12.84 8.86
N THR A 91 -9.86 -12.05 8.95
CA THR A 91 -11.24 -12.51 9.15
C THR A 91 -12.18 -12.09 8.02
N ASP A 92 -11.84 -11.03 7.28
CA ASP A 92 -12.65 -10.45 6.21
C ASP A 92 -11.77 -10.20 4.97
N PRO A 93 -11.26 -11.27 4.31
CA PRO A 93 -10.35 -11.14 3.17
C PRO A 93 -10.98 -10.45 1.96
N ASP A 94 -12.31 -10.48 1.86
CA ASP A 94 -13.10 -9.88 0.77
C ASP A 94 -13.64 -8.47 1.10
N GLU A 95 -13.28 -7.91 2.27
CA GLU A 95 -13.57 -6.53 2.66
C GLU A 95 -15.08 -6.17 2.72
N PHE A 96 -15.92 -7.08 3.24
CA PHE A 96 -17.36 -6.85 3.32
C PHE A 96 -17.80 -6.09 4.58
N HIS A 97 -16.97 -6.07 5.63
CA HIS A 97 -17.33 -5.55 6.95
C HIS A 97 -16.45 -4.37 7.34
N ASN A 98 -16.94 -3.15 7.12
CA ASN A 98 -16.22 -1.93 7.50
C ASN A 98 -16.20 -1.72 9.03
N LEU A 99 -15.01 -1.78 9.61
CA LEU A 99 -14.74 -1.62 11.05
C LEU A 99 -14.37 -0.19 11.47
N ALA A 100 -14.38 0.79 10.56
CA ALA A 100 -13.85 2.13 10.83
C ALA A 100 -14.58 2.88 11.96
N ASN A 101 -15.85 2.56 12.19
CA ASN A 101 -16.69 3.16 13.23
C ASN A 101 -16.74 2.35 14.53
N ASP A 102 -16.10 1.18 14.57
CA ASP A 102 -16.07 0.33 15.76
C ASP A 102 -15.06 0.89 16.79
N PRO A 103 -15.51 1.22 18.02
CA PRO A 103 -14.63 1.67 19.09
C PRO A 103 -13.46 0.73 19.41
N ALA A 104 -13.63 -0.59 19.21
CA ALA A 104 -12.60 -1.59 19.47
C ALA A 104 -11.39 -1.47 18.54
N HIS A 105 -11.56 -0.86 17.36
CA HIS A 105 -10.52 -0.77 16.34
C HIS A 105 -9.92 0.64 16.19
N ARG A 106 -10.21 1.56 17.13
CA ARG A 106 -9.74 2.95 17.09
C ARG A 106 -8.23 3.08 17.04
N ASP A 107 -7.50 2.22 17.74
CA ASP A 107 -6.03 2.32 17.79
C ASP A 107 -5.38 1.77 16.52
N THR A 108 -5.96 0.71 15.93
CA THR A 108 -5.58 0.26 14.59
C THR A 108 -5.79 1.35 13.55
N LEU A 109 -6.99 1.96 13.54
CA LEU A 109 -7.32 3.07 12.64
C LEU A 109 -6.31 4.21 12.79
N ARG A 110 -6.04 4.63 14.02
CA ARG A 110 -5.09 5.70 14.35
C ARG A 110 -3.66 5.35 13.93
N GLY A 111 -3.24 4.09 14.14
CA GLY A 111 -1.93 3.60 13.75
C GLY A 111 -1.71 3.65 12.24
N LEU A 112 -2.68 3.15 11.47
CA LEU A 112 -2.62 3.18 10.00
C LEU A 112 -2.74 4.60 9.44
N SER A 113 -3.56 5.45 10.06
CA SER A 113 -3.73 6.85 9.64
C SER A 113 -2.43 7.66 9.68
N LYS A 114 -1.42 7.24 10.46
CA LYS A 114 -0.09 7.90 10.48
C LYS A 114 0.64 7.79 9.14
N TRP A 115 0.28 6.81 8.32
CA TRP A 115 0.89 6.58 7.00
C TRP A 115 0.17 7.33 5.88
N LEU A 116 -0.94 8.01 6.16
CA LEU A 116 -1.61 8.82 5.15
C LEU A 116 -0.67 9.92 4.64
N PRO A 117 -0.55 10.11 3.32
CA PRO A 117 0.23 11.19 2.74
C PRO A 117 -0.22 12.55 3.30
N LYS A 118 0.73 13.31 3.85
CA LYS A 118 0.46 14.67 4.38
C LYS A 118 0.39 15.73 3.29
N LYS A 119 0.94 15.42 2.12
CA LYS A 119 0.99 16.30 0.94
C LYS A 119 0.47 15.50 -0.24
N ALA A 120 -0.65 15.93 -0.82
CA ALA A 120 -1.15 15.42 -2.08
C ALA A 120 -0.90 16.48 -3.16
N ALA A 121 -0.35 16.08 -4.30
CA ALA A 121 -0.30 16.96 -5.46
C ALA A 121 -1.75 17.20 -5.95
N PRO A 122 -2.10 18.43 -6.34
CA PRO A 122 -3.40 18.69 -6.92
C PRO A 122 -3.59 17.87 -8.19
N GLU A 123 -4.84 17.57 -8.53
CA GLU A 123 -5.14 16.95 -9.82
C GLU A 123 -4.65 17.83 -10.97
N PHE A 124 -4.02 17.22 -11.96
CA PHE A 124 -3.56 17.92 -13.15
C PHE A 124 -4.73 18.52 -13.95
N LYS A 125 -5.92 17.89 -13.89
CA LYS A 125 -7.12 18.35 -14.58
C LYS A 125 -7.98 19.19 -13.63
N ALA A 126 -8.50 20.31 -14.15
CA ALA A 126 -9.41 21.19 -13.39
C ALA A 126 -10.76 20.53 -13.06
N LYS A 127 -11.19 19.49 -13.80
CA LYS A 127 -12.34 18.65 -13.49
C LYS A 127 -11.87 17.22 -13.27
N SER A 128 -12.20 16.66 -12.12
CA SER A 128 -11.84 15.28 -11.79
C SER A 128 -12.55 14.31 -12.73
N GLU A 129 -11.84 13.26 -13.15
CA GLU A 129 -12.46 12.20 -13.96
C GLU A 129 -13.58 11.48 -13.19
N ARG A 130 -13.58 11.54 -11.85
CA ARG A 130 -14.68 11.06 -11.01
C ARG A 130 -16.00 11.80 -11.27
N SER A 131 -15.95 13.09 -11.61
CA SER A 131 -17.13 13.88 -11.95
C SER A 131 -17.67 13.59 -13.36
N ARG A 132 -16.98 12.75 -14.14
CA ARG A 132 -17.39 12.43 -15.50
C ARG A 132 -18.60 11.50 -15.47
N VAL A 133 -19.79 12.06 -15.72
CA VAL A 133 -21.01 11.28 -15.92
C VAL A 133 -20.77 10.28 -17.05
N ARG A 134 -20.87 8.98 -16.75
CA ARG A 134 -20.85 7.94 -17.80
C ARG A 134 -22.05 8.18 -18.71
N LYS A 135 -21.81 8.51 -19.98
CA LYS A 135 -22.85 8.42 -21.02
C LYS A 135 -23.23 6.93 -21.12
N LYS A 136 -24.53 6.65 -20.99
CA LYS A 136 -25.11 5.33 -21.29
C LYS A 136 -24.92 5.01 -22.77
#